data_AF-A0A7V9NEI0-F1
#
_entry.id   AF-A0A7V9NEI0-F1
#
_cell.length_a   1.000
_cell.length_b   1.000
_cell.length_c   1.000
_cell.angle_alpha   90.00
_cell.angle_beta   90.00
_cell.angle_gamma   90.00
#
_symmetry.space_group_name_H-M   'P 1'
#
loop_
_entity.id
_entity.type
_entity.pdbx_description
1 polymer ?
#
loop_
_entity_poly.entity_id
_entity_poly.type
_entity_poly.pdbx_seq_one_letter_code
_entity_poly.pdbx_strand_id
1 'polypeptide(L)'
;MCRNIRTLFNFEPPATDEEIREASLQFVRKLSGFTRPSRANAAAFGRAVDEVSEVARRLMDSLVTDAPARDREEFAARMRARAAAGPVGGRS
;
A
#
# COMPACT_ATOMS: atom_id res chain seq x y z
N MET A 1 -9.26 -1.13 10.73
CA MET A 1 -8.03 -1.74 10.19
C MET A 1 -7.75 -1.19 8.80
N CYS A 2 -6.50 -0.80 8.49
CA CYS A 2 -6.09 -0.33 7.15
C CYS A 2 -6.15 -1.50 6.18
N ARG A 3 -7.32 -1.75 5.60
CA ARG A 3 -7.59 -2.97 4.84
C ARG A 3 -6.81 -3.08 3.52
N ASN A 4 -5.98 -2.10 3.17
CA ASN A 4 -5.36 -1.96 1.85
C ASN A 4 -3.90 -1.49 1.81
N ILE A 5 -3.18 -1.34 2.93
CA ILE A 5 -1.73 -1.12 2.84
C ILE A 5 -1.09 -2.45 2.47
N ARG A 6 -0.68 -2.57 1.20
CA ARG A 6 -0.04 -3.78 0.66
C ARG A 6 1.44 -3.78 1.02
N THR A 7 1.98 -4.96 1.31
CA THR A 7 3.43 -5.15 1.40
C THR A 7 4.02 -5.00 -0.01
N LEU A 8 5.03 -4.14 -0.16
CA LEU A 8 5.67 -3.86 -1.46
C LEU A 8 7.10 -4.40 -1.58
N PHE A 9 7.71 -4.81 -0.47
CA PHE A 9 9.09 -5.31 -0.43
C PHE A 9 9.19 -6.79 -0.88
N ASN A 10 10.32 -7.13 -1.53
CA ASN A 10 10.70 -8.47 -1.97
C ASN A 10 9.74 -9.12 -2.99
N PHE A 11 9.40 -8.36 -4.03
CA PHE A 11 8.58 -8.81 -5.15
C PHE A 11 9.33 -8.69 -6.48
N GLU A 12 9.08 -9.63 -7.40
CA GLU A 12 9.49 -9.54 -8.80
C GLU A 12 8.23 -9.45 -9.69
N PRO A 13 8.08 -8.39 -10.52
CA PRO A 13 8.93 -7.19 -10.63
C PRO A 13 8.93 -6.30 -9.37
N PRO A 14 9.89 -5.35 -9.22
CA PRO A 14 10.00 -4.44 -8.06
C PRO A 14 8.88 -3.39 -8.01
N ALA A 15 8.64 -2.82 -6.82
CA ALA A 15 7.51 -1.92 -6.52
C ALA A 15 7.48 -0.74 -7.49
N THR A 16 6.36 -0.57 -8.18
CA THR A 16 6.21 0.58 -9.06
C THR A 16 5.92 1.84 -8.24
N ASP A 17 6.28 2.98 -8.81
CA ASP A 17 6.07 4.31 -8.25
C ASP A 17 4.61 4.54 -7.85
N GLU A 18 3.68 4.07 -8.69
CA GLU A 18 2.25 4.19 -8.48
C GLU A 18 1.79 3.34 -7.29
N GLU A 19 2.30 2.13 -7.13
CA GLU A 19 1.97 1.27 -5.98
C GLU A 19 2.50 1.87 -4.66
N ILE A 20 3.70 2.43 -4.69
CA ILE A 20 4.27 3.16 -3.56
C ILE A 20 3.39 4.36 -3.23
N ARG A 21 2.99 5.14 -4.24
CA ARG A 21 2.15 6.33 -4.05
C ARG A 21 0.77 6.00 -3.50
N GLU A 22 0.14 4.94 -4.01
CA GLU A 22 -1.14 4.45 -3.49
C GLU A 22 -1.00 3.96 -2.03
N ALA A 23 0.09 3.28 -1.69
CA ALA A 23 0.34 2.87 -0.31
C ALA A 23 0.52 4.09 0.62
N SER A 24 1.27 5.11 0.18
CA SER A 24 1.43 6.39 0.89
C SER A 24 0.09 7.10 1.07
N LEU A 25 -0.75 7.13 0.03
CA LEU A 25 -2.09 7.69 0.11
C LEU A 25 -2.93 7.02 1.19
N GLN A 26 -2.95 5.68 1.23
CA GLN A 26 -3.69 4.95 2.26
C GLN A 26 -3.12 5.20 3.67
N PHE A 27 -1.79 5.34 3.80
CA PHE A 27 -1.15 5.69 5.06
C PHE A 27 -1.57 7.10 5.54
N VAL A 28 -1.50 8.10 4.66
CA VAL A 28 -1.89 9.48 5.00
C VAL A 28 -3.38 9.56 5.35
N ARG A 29 -4.26 8.87 4.60
CA ARG A 29 -5.70 8.76 4.96
C ARG A 29 -5.90 8.18 6.35
N LYS A 30 -5.13 7.14 6.70
CA LYS A 30 -5.21 6.51 8.02
C LYS A 30 -4.76 7.48 9.12
N LEU A 31 -3.64 8.16 8.89
CA LEU A 31 -3.07 9.09 9.87
C LEU A 31 -3.98 10.30 10.09
N SER A 32 -4.50 10.87 9.00
CA SER A 32 -5.34 12.08 9.07
C SER A 32 -6.80 11.79 9.47
N GLY A 33 -7.26 10.54 9.36
CA GLY A 33 -8.67 10.17 9.56
C GLY A 33 -9.61 10.64 8.44
N PHE A 34 -9.07 11.19 7.35
CA PHE A 34 -9.87 11.70 6.22
C PHE A 34 -9.74 10.76 5.03
N THR A 35 -10.87 10.25 4.53
CA THR A 35 -10.89 9.53 3.25
C THR A 35 -10.76 10.51 2.07
N ARG A 36 -11.34 11.71 2.22
CA ARG A 36 -11.28 12.80 1.25
C ARG A 36 -10.97 14.10 2.00
N PRO A 37 -9.84 14.77 1.73
CA PRO A 37 -9.52 16.03 2.38
C PRO A 37 -10.49 17.13 1.96
N SER A 38 -10.74 18.09 2.86
CA SER A 38 -11.45 19.32 2.52
C SER A 38 -10.64 20.17 1.55
N ARG A 39 -11.27 21.14 0.86
CA ARG A 39 -10.57 22.05 -0.06
C ARG A 39 -9.42 22.81 0.62
N ALA A 40 -9.59 23.18 1.89
CA ALA A 40 -8.56 23.86 2.68
C ALA A 40 -7.34 22.95 2.95
N ASN A 41 -7.57 21.65 3.18
CA ASN A 41 -6.51 20.70 3.53
C ASN A 41 -5.93 19.97 2.31
N ALA A 42 -6.51 20.13 1.11
CA ALA A 42 -6.10 19.40 -0.08
C ALA A 42 -4.61 19.54 -0.41
N ALA A 43 -4.08 20.77 -0.31
CA ALA A 43 -2.66 21.03 -0.59
C ALA A 43 -1.72 20.39 0.43
N ALA A 44 -2.05 20.48 1.73
CA ALA A 44 -1.25 19.84 2.79
C ALA A 44 -1.33 18.31 2.69
N PHE A 45 -2.51 17.78 2.38
CA PHE A 45 -2.72 16.35 2.20
C PHE A 45 -1.93 15.82 1.00
N GLY A 46 -1.96 16.51 -0.15
CA GLY A 46 -1.19 16.14 -1.34
C GLY A 46 0.32 16.10 -1.06
N ARG A 47 0.87 17.16 -0.45
CA ARG A 47 2.29 17.20 -0.06
C ARG A 47 2.69 16.04 0.85
N ALA A 48 1.88 15.75 1.87
CA ALA A 48 2.15 14.64 2.77
C ALA A 48 2.17 13.29 2.05
N VAL A 49 1.29 13.08 1.05
CA VAL A 49 1.31 11.85 0.24
C VAL A 49 2.62 11.77 -0.55
N ASP A 50 2.99 12.84 -1.25
CA ASP A 50 4.18 12.85 -2.11
C ASP A 50 5.48 12.67 -1.29
N GLU A 51 5.62 13.35 -0.14
CA GLU A 51 6.78 13.19 0.75
C GLU A 51 6.89 11.77 1.32
N VAL A 52 5.76 11.18 1.75
CA VAL A 52 5.73 9.80 2.23
C VAL A 52 6.06 8.82 1.10
N SER A 53 5.66 9.11 -0.14
CA SER A 53 6.02 8.29 -1.31
C SER A 53 7.51 8.32 -1.58
N GLU A 54 8.15 9.48 -1.50
CA GLU A 54 9.61 9.57 -1.64
C GLU A 54 10.35 8.79 -0.55
N VAL A 55 9.94 8.96 0.71
CA VAL A 55 10.55 8.23 1.84
C VAL A 55 10.35 6.72 1.70
N ALA A 56 9.14 6.30 1.31
CA ALA A 56 8.82 4.90 1.11
C ALA A 56 9.64 4.30 -0.05
N ARG A 57 9.84 5.02 -1.15
CA ARG A 57 10.71 4.59 -2.24
C ARG A 57 12.15 4.38 -1.76
N ARG A 58 12.73 5.40 -1.12
CA ARG A 58 14.11 5.31 -0.60
C ARG A 58 14.26 4.13 0.35
N LEU A 59 13.24 3.88 1.17
CA LEU A 59 13.21 2.69 2.03
C LEU A 59 13.24 1.41 1.19
N MET A 60 12.33 1.24 0.21
CA MET A 60 12.28 0.05 -0.64
C MET A 60 13.61 -0.19 -1.38
N ASP A 61 14.23 0.86 -1.90
CA ASP A 61 15.52 0.80 -2.60
C ASP A 61 16.68 0.40 -1.67
N SER A 62 16.59 0.74 -0.37
CA SER A 62 17.63 0.46 0.64
C SER A 62 17.52 -0.90 1.30
N LEU A 63 16.35 -1.55 1.23
CA LEU A 63 16.11 -2.83 1.88
C LEU A 63 16.77 -3.96 1.09
N VAL A 64 17.57 -4.78 1.78
CA VAL A 64 18.22 -5.97 1.22
C VAL A 64 17.65 -7.21 1.88
N THR A 65 17.52 -8.30 1.12
CA THR A 65 17.05 -9.59 1.63
C THR A 65 17.73 -10.72 0.87
N ASP A 66 18.12 -11.77 1.59
CA ASP A 66 18.60 -13.03 1.02
C ASP A 66 17.45 -14.00 0.69
N ALA A 67 16.23 -13.67 1.12
CA ALA A 67 15.05 -14.48 0.83
C ALA A 67 14.71 -14.43 -0.68
N PRO A 68 14.26 -15.54 -1.28
CA PRO A 68 13.83 -15.55 -2.67
C PRO A 68 12.69 -14.54 -2.88
N ALA A 69 12.73 -13.84 -4.02
CA ALA A 69 11.70 -12.88 -4.40
C ALA A 69 10.34 -13.57 -4.48
N ARG A 70 9.29 -12.90 -3.99
CA ARG A 70 7.92 -13.40 -4.10
C ARG A 70 7.36 -13.02 -5.46
N ASP A 71 6.69 -13.97 -6.09
CA ASP A 71 6.00 -13.72 -7.35
C ASP A 71 4.79 -12.79 -7.13
N ARG A 72 4.74 -11.70 -7.90
CA ARG A 72 3.63 -10.73 -7.84
C ARG A 72 2.32 -11.29 -8.33
N GLU A 73 2.32 -12.07 -9.39
CA GLU A 73 1.11 -12.64 -9.97
C GLU A 73 0.46 -13.62 -8.99
N GLU A 74 1.26 -14.43 -8.30
CA GLU A 74 0.75 -15.31 -7.24
C GLU A 74 0.16 -14.51 -6.07
N PHE A 75 0.82 -13.44 -5.64
CA PHE A 75 0.31 -12.60 -4.56
C PHE A 75 -0.97 -11.87 -4.97
N ALA A 76 -1.02 -11.32 -6.19
CA ALA A 76 -2.21 -10.68 -6.74
C ALA A 76 -3.35 -11.68 -6.95
N ALA A 77 -3.06 -12.91 -7.41
CA ALA A 77 -4.03 -14.00 -7.53
C ALA A 77 -4.57 -14.42 -6.16
N ARG A 78 -3.71 -14.55 -5.15
CA ARG A 78 -4.12 -14.86 -3.78
C ARG A 78 -4.98 -13.75 -3.18
N MET A 79 -4.68 -12.49 -3.45
CA MET A 79 -5.49 -11.35 -3.00
C MET A 79 -6.84 -11.28 -3.72
N ARG A 80 -6.87 -11.54 -5.03
CA ARG A 80 -8.12 -11.67 -5.81
C ARG A 80 -8.98 -12.84 -5.31
N ALA A 81 -8.38 -14.00 -5.08
CA ALA A 81 -9.07 -15.17 -4.54
C ALA A 81 -9.63 -14.90 -3.13
N ARG A 82 -8.89 -14.18 -2.28
CA ARG A 82 -9.35 -13.81 -0.93
C ARG A 82 -10.47 -12.77 -0.96
N ALA A 83 -10.47 -11.87 -1.94
CA ALA A 83 -11.58 -10.93 -2.16
C ALA A 83 -12.84 -11.63 -2.69
N ALA A 84 -12.66 -12.62 -3.58
CA ALA A 84 -13.74 -13.40 -4.17
C ALA A 84 -14.35 -14.43 -3.19
N ALA A 85 -13.56 -14.98 -2.28
CA ALA A 85 -14.02 -15.98 -1.30
C ALA A 85 -14.93 -15.40 -0.20
N GLY A 86 -15.05 -14.07 -0.10
CA GLY A 86 -15.78 -13.42 1.00
C GLY A 86 -15.19 -13.72 2.38
N PRO A 87 -15.68 -13.08 3.46
CA PRO A 87 -15.26 -13.44 4.81
C PRO A 87 -15.78 -14.84 5.15
N VAL A 88 -14.88 -15.83 5.19
CA VAL A 88 -15.20 -17.17 5.70
C VAL A 88 -15.42 -17.05 7.20
N GLY A 89 -16.69 -17.06 7.62
CA GLY A 89 -17.09 -17.31 9.00
C GLY A 89 -17.53 -16.09 9.82
N GLY A 90 -18.72 -15.56 9.53
CA GLY A 90 -19.59 -15.02 10.57
C GLY A 90 -20.49 -16.15 11.06
N ARG A 91 -20.15 -16.77 12.19
CA ARG A 91 -21.13 -17.56 12.96
C ARG A 91 -21.81 -16.62 13.95
N SER A 92 -23.13 -16.79 14.01
CA SER A 92 -24.15 -16.09 14.77
C SER A 92 -23.83 -15.83 16.23
#